data_AF-A0A963RQB5-F1
#
_entry.id   AF-A0A963RQB5-F1
#
_cell.length_a   1.000
_cell.length_b   1.000
_cell.length_c   1.000
_cell.angle_alpha   90.00
_cell.angle_beta   90.00
_cell.angle_gamma   90.00
#
_symmetry.space_group_name_H-M   'P 1'
#
loop_
_entity.id
_entity.type
_entity.pdbx_description
1 polymer ?
#
loop_
_entity_poly.entity_id
_entity_poly.type
_entity_poly.pdbx_seq_one_letter_code
_entity_poly.pdbx_strand_id
1 'polypeptide(L)'
;DRTPRMLSKQALAGVIEPRVEEIFSLVQQVIRESGFEEVLSSGVVLTGGSAVMPGMVELGEDIFLKPVRRGVPKYSRALSDMVAQPRAATVMGLMEEARLARQRGFKVA
;
A
#
# COMPACT_ATOMS: atom_id res chain seq x y z
N ASP A 1 -12.18 0.28 33.36
CA ASP A 1 -10.90 0.28 32.63
C ASP A 1 -10.27 -1.10 32.57
N ARG A 2 -9.82 -1.51 31.37
CA ARG A 2 -9.05 -2.75 31.20
C ARG A 2 -7.58 -2.44 31.45
N THR A 3 -6.96 -3.16 32.39
CA THR A 3 -5.51 -3.11 32.60
C THR A 3 -4.76 -3.53 31.33
N PRO A 4 -3.65 -2.86 30.97
CA PRO A 4 -2.86 -3.24 29.80
C PRO A 4 -2.39 -4.69 29.94
N ARG A 5 -2.61 -5.50 28.89
CA ARG A 5 -2.13 -6.89 28.82
C ARG A 5 -0.95 -6.96 27.87
N MET A 6 0.11 -7.64 28.30
CA MET A 6 1.20 -7.99 27.39
C MET A 6 0.75 -9.11 26.47
N LEU A 7 0.99 -8.92 25.18
CA LEU A 7 0.70 -9.89 24.12
C LEU A 7 1.98 -10.17 23.34
N SER A 8 2.19 -11.44 22.98
CA SER A 8 3.29 -11.81 22.10
C SER A 8 3.00 -11.31 20.68
N LYS A 9 4.06 -11.02 19.91
CA LYS A 9 3.92 -10.64 18.50
C LYS A 9 3.19 -11.73 17.69
N GLN A 10 3.44 -13.00 18.01
CA GLN A 10 2.80 -14.15 17.35
C GLN A 10 1.30 -14.21 17.63
N ALA A 11 0.88 -13.97 18.88
CA ALA A 11 -0.55 -13.92 19.22
C ALA A 11 -1.25 -12.75 18.50
N LEU A 12 -0.58 -11.60 18.36
CA LEU A 12 -1.11 -10.47 17.61
C LEU A 12 -1.18 -10.77 16.10
N ALA A 13 -0.14 -11.39 15.53
CA ALA A 13 -0.11 -11.79 14.13
C ALA A 13 -1.25 -12.76 13.79
N GLY A 14 -1.53 -13.74 14.66
CA GLY A 14 -2.65 -14.67 14.49
C GLY A 14 -4.05 -14.03 14.46
N VAL A 15 -4.17 -12.75 14.84
CA VAL A 15 -5.42 -11.96 14.69
C VAL A 15 -5.35 -11.06 13.45
N ILE A 16 -4.19 -10.50 13.15
CA ILE A 16 -4.01 -9.55 12.05
C ILE A 16 -4.01 -10.27 10.68
N GLU A 17 -3.29 -11.39 10.58
CA GLU A 17 -3.08 -12.12 9.33
C GLU A 17 -4.40 -12.55 8.65
N PRO A 18 -5.38 -13.17 9.36
CA PRO A 18 -6.66 -13.51 8.75
C PRO A 18 -7.42 -12.30 8.21
N ARG A 19 -7.27 -11.12 8.84
CA ARG A 19 -7.92 -9.90 8.37
C ARG A 19 -7.27 -9.34 7.12
N VAL A 20 -5.94 -9.44 7.01
CA VAL A 20 -5.23 -9.02 5.79
C VAL A 20 -5.55 -9.97 4.65
N GLU A 21 -5.59 -11.28 4.92
CA GLU A 21 -5.97 -12.31 3.94
C GLU A 21 -7.39 -12.07 3.39
N GLU A 22 -8.36 -11.77 4.26
CA GLU A 22 -9.71 -11.40 3.86
C GLU A 22 -9.71 -10.17 2.94
N ILE A 23 -8.98 -9.11 3.31
CA ILE A 23 -8.89 -7.88 2.50
C ILE A 23 -8.28 -8.17 1.13
N PHE A 24 -7.19 -8.92 1.07
CA PHE A 24 -6.54 -9.28 -0.20
C PHE A 24 -7.44 -10.17 -1.06
N SER A 25 -8.16 -11.12 -0.47
CA SER A 25 -9.13 -11.94 -1.19
C SER A 25 -10.26 -11.11 -1.81
N LEU A 26 -10.78 -10.12 -1.06
CA LEU A 26 -11.78 -9.18 -1.59
C LEU A 26 -11.22 -8.33 -2.73
N VAL A 27 -9.98 -7.86 -2.62
CA VAL A 27 -9.30 -7.12 -3.70
C VAL A 27 -9.12 -8.01 -4.94
N GLN A 28 -8.73 -9.28 -4.77
CA GLN A 28 -8.59 -10.23 -5.88
C GLN A 28 -9.92 -10.45 -6.59
N GLN A 29 -11.02 -10.57 -5.83
CA GLN A 29 -12.36 -10.67 -6.40
C GLN A 29 -12.69 -9.44 -7.26
N VAL A 30 -12.43 -8.24 -6.77
CA VAL A 30 -12.66 -6.99 -7.53
C VAL A 30 -11.81 -6.94 -8.81
N ILE A 31 -10.54 -7.37 -8.75
CA ILE A 31 -9.67 -7.45 -9.93
C ILE A 31 -10.26 -8.41 -10.97
N ARG A 32 -10.74 -9.58 -10.54
CA ARG A 32 -11.35 -10.58 -11.41
C ARG A 32 -12.64 -10.07 -12.05
N GLU A 33 -13.53 -9.49 -11.26
CA GLU A 33 -14.79 -8.90 -11.72
C GLU A 33 -14.56 -7.73 -12.68
N SER A 34 -13.45 -7.01 -12.55
CA SER A 34 -13.08 -5.92 -13.47
C SER A 34 -12.64 -6.41 -14.85
N GLY A 35 -12.33 -7.70 -15.03
CA GLY A 35 -11.82 -8.28 -16.27
C GLY A 35 -10.35 -7.98 -16.58
N PHE A 36 -9.64 -7.27 -15.68
CA PHE A 36 -8.25 -6.86 -15.88
C PHE A 36 -7.21 -7.88 -15.36
N GLU A 37 -7.65 -9.02 -14.82
CA GLU A 37 -6.77 -10.02 -14.18
C GLU A 37 -5.64 -10.52 -15.11
N GLU A 38 -5.95 -10.76 -16.38
CA GLU A 38 -5.01 -11.26 -17.40
C GLU A 38 -4.04 -10.19 -17.91
N VAL A 39 -4.43 -8.92 -17.86
CA VAL A 39 -3.57 -7.79 -18.30
C VAL A 39 -2.70 -7.24 -17.18
N LEU A 40 -2.86 -7.73 -15.94
CA LEU A 40 -2.09 -7.33 -14.77
C LEU A 40 -0.70 -8.00 -14.72
N SER A 41 0.09 -7.86 -15.80
CA SER A 41 1.41 -8.49 -15.96
C SER A 41 2.48 -7.92 -15.02
N SER A 42 2.32 -6.67 -14.60
CA SER A 42 3.29 -5.95 -13.75
C SER A 42 3.09 -6.17 -12.24
N GLY A 43 2.11 -7.00 -11.87
CA GLY A 43 1.81 -7.33 -10.48
C GLY A 43 1.15 -6.20 -9.69
N VAL A 44 1.19 -6.30 -8.36
CA VAL A 44 0.49 -5.41 -7.41
C VAL A 44 1.49 -4.53 -6.66
N VAL A 45 1.10 -3.27 -6.40
CA VAL A 45 1.90 -2.35 -5.58
C VAL A 45 1.12 -2.00 -4.31
N LEU A 46 1.64 -2.40 -3.16
CA LEU A 46 1.06 -2.05 -1.86
C LEU A 46 1.59 -0.70 -1.38
N THR A 47 0.68 0.21 -1.03
CA THR A 47 1.01 1.55 -0.50
C THR A 47 0.27 1.84 0.80
N GLY A 48 0.52 3.00 1.40
CA GLY A 48 -0.13 3.42 2.64
C GLY A 48 0.58 2.92 3.89
N GLY A 49 0.03 3.25 5.07
CA GLY A 49 0.65 2.93 6.36
C GLY A 49 0.73 1.42 6.64
N SER A 50 -0.32 0.68 6.31
CA SER A 50 -0.42 -0.76 6.57
C SER A 50 0.58 -1.58 5.75
N ALA A 51 0.98 -1.10 4.57
CA ALA A 51 1.99 -1.76 3.73
C ALA A 51 3.39 -1.83 4.37
N VAL A 52 3.63 -1.12 5.48
CA VAL A 52 4.89 -1.18 6.25
C VAL A 52 4.93 -2.41 7.16
N MET A 53 3.79 -3.02 7.46
CA MET A 53 3.71 -4.19 8.32
C MET A 53 4.50 -5.38 7.73
N PRO A 54 5.22 -6.17 8.55
CA PRO A 54 5.92 -7.36 8.08
C PRO A 54 4.95 -8.41 7.51
N GLY A 55 5.36 -9.14 6.46
CA GLY A 55 4.57 -10.22 5.85
C GLY A 55 3.55 -9.77 4.80
N MET A 56 3.35 -8.45 4.62
CA MET A 56 2.34 -7.93 3.69
C MET A 56 2.63 -8.23 2.23
N VAL A 57 3.91 -8.28 1.84
CA VAL A 57 4.29 -8.55 0.45
C VAL A 57 4.13 -10.04 0.18
N GLU A 58 4.66 -10.86 1.08
CA GLU A 58 4.67 -12.31 1.02
C GLU A 58 3.23 -12.86 0.95
N LEU A 59 2.37 -12.46 1.88
CA LEU A 59 0.95 -12.84 1.87
C LEU A 59 0.23 -12.35 0.61
N GLY A 60 0.62 -11.20 0.08
CA GLY A 60 0.09 -10.68 -1.17
C GLY A 60 0.47 -11.55 -2.36
N GLU A 61 1.71 -12.02 -2.44
CA GLU A 61 2.17 -12.91 -3.51
C GLU A 61 1.43 -14.26 -3.46
N ASP A 62 1.21 -14.80 -2.26
CA ASP A 62 0.47 -16.05 -2.05
C ASP A 62 -0.99 -15.94 -2.53
N ILE A 63 -1.66 -14.82 -2.25
CA ILE A 63 -3.07 -14.63 -2.60
C ILE A 63 -3.23 -14.22 -4.07
N PHE A 64 -2.51 -13.19 -4.52
CA PHE A 64 -2.69 -12.66 -5.87
C PHE A 64 -2.05 -13.52 -6.96
N LEU A 65 -1.16 -14.45 -6.60
CA LEU A 65 -0.37 -15.28 -7.52
C LEU A 65 0.36 -14.44 -8.59
N LYS A 66 0.76 -13.23 -8.20
CA LYS A 66 1.42 -12.23 -9.04
C LYS A 66 2.48 -11.50 -8.20
N PRO A 67 3.53 -10.93 -8.83
CA PRO A 67 4.55 -10.20 -8.09
C PRO A 67 3.95 -9.06 -7.26
N VAL A 68 4.30 -8.98 -5.99
CA VAL A 68 3.85 -7.89 -5.12
C VAL A 68 5.06 -7.09 -4.68
N ARG A 69 4.93 -5.76 -4.63
CA ARG A 69 5.99 -4.90 -4.11
C ARG A 69 5.43 -3.78 -3.27
N ARG A 70 6.24 -3.31 -2.33
CA ARG A 70 5.94 -2.13 -1.53
C ARG A 70 6.26 -0.86 -2.34
N GLY A 71 5.25 -0.03 -2.57
CA GLY A 71 5.40 1.26 -3.23
C GLY A 71 5.90 2.32 -2.27
N VAL A 72 6.97 3.03 -2.67
CA VAL A 72 7.54 4.16 -1.93
C VAL A 72 7.64 5.36 -2.86
N PRO A 73 7.20 6.56 -2.43
CA PRO A 73 7.37 7.78 -3.21
C PRO A 73 8.84 8.05 -3.52
N LYS A 74 9.11 8.38 -4.79
CA LYS A 74 10.46 8.78 -5.22
C LYS A 74 10.67 10.24 -4.84
N TYR A 75 11.37 10.47 -3.74
CA TYR A 75 11.76 11.80 -3.29
C TYR A 75 13.11 11.70 -2.60
N SER A 76 14.00 12.66 -2.87
CA SER A 76 15.40 12.60 -2.42
C SER A 76 15.94 13.96 -1.95
N ARG A 77 15.05 14.90 -1.62
CA ARG A 77 15.43 16.24 -1.16
C ARG A 77 15.24 16.36 0.36
N ALA A 78 15.22 17.58 0.88
CA ALA A 78 14.97 17.84 2.30
C ALA A 78 13.70 17.13 2.79
N LEU A 79 13.75 16.51 3.96
CA LEU A 79 12.67 15.71 4.57
C LEU A 79 12.42 14.34 3.91
N SER A 80 13.33 13.85 3.07
CA SER A 80 13.20 12.55 2.40
C SER A 80 13.02 11.40 3.37
N ASP A 81 13.67 11.44 4.53
CA ASP A 81 13.52 10.47 5.60
C ASP A 81 12.06 10.35 6.10
N MET A 82 11.32 11.46 6.08
CA MET A 82 9.91 11.47 6.46
C MET A 82 8.96 11.12 5.31
N VAL A 83 9.23 11.60 4.09
CA VAL A 83 8.28 11.50 2.96
C VAL A 83 8.54 10.33 2.02
N ALA A 84 9.74 9.76 1.99
CA ALA A 84 10.06 8.56 1.22
C ALA A 84 9.59 7.30 1.96
N GLN A 85 8.32 7.27 2.34
CA GLN A 85 7.69 6.15 3.05
C GLN A 85 6.33 5.81 2.41
N PRO A 86 5.90 4.54 2.40
CA PRO A 86 4.60 4.14 1.83
C PRO A 86 3.40 4.91 2.40
N ARG A 87 3.48 5.31 3.68
CA ARG A 87 2.44 6.11 4.36
C ARG A 87 2.24 7.51 3.75
N ALA A 88 3.26 8.07 3.12
CA ALA A 88 3.21 9.38 2.49
C ALA A 88 2.81 9.30 1.00
N ALA A 89 2.52 8.10 0.48
CA ALA A 89 2.26 7.89 -0.94
C ALA A 89 1.13 8.76 -1.50
N THR A 90 0.01 8.86 -0.78
CA THR A 90 -1.13 9.68 -1.22
C THR A 90 -0.76 11.15 -1.32
N VAL A 91 -0.16 11.73 -0.27
CA VAL A 91 0.21 13.16 -0.24
C VAL A 91 1.25 13.47 -1.31
N MET A 92 2.28 12.62 -1.44
CA MET A 92 3.31 12.79 -2.46
C MET A 92 2.75 12.70 -3.87
N GLY A 93 1.80 11.78 -4.12
CA GLY A 93 1.10 11.69 -5.40
C GLY A 93 0.30 12.95 -5.72
N LEU A 94 -0.44 13.49 -4.75
CA LEU A 94 -1.18 14.75 -4.91
C LEU A 94 -0.26 15.94 -5.21
N MET A 95 0.86 16.05 -4.50
CA MET A 95 1.84 17.11 -4.74
C MET A 95 2.48 17.00 -6.12
N GLU A 96 2.79 15.78 -6.57
CA GLU A 96 3.35 15.54 -7.89
C GLU A 96 2.34 15.88 -9.00
N GLU A 97 1.08 15.48 -8.85
CA GLU A 97 0.01 15.87 -9.79
C GLU A 97 -0.18 17.39 -9.82
N ALA A 98 -0.17 18.07 -8.66
CA ALA A 98 -0.25 19.53 -8.63
C ALA A 98 0.94 20.20 -9.35
N ARG A 99 2.15 19.63 -9.21
CA ARG A 99 3.35 20.09 -9.91
C ARG A 99 3.20 19.90 -11.43
N LEU A 100 2.73 18.73 -11.87
CA LEU A 100 2.49 18.43 -13.29
C LEU A 100 1.38 19.30 -13.88
N ALA A 101 0.29 19.54 -13.14
CA ALA A 101 -0.80 20.41 -13.56
C ALA A 101 -0.32 21.85 -13.82
N ARG A 102 0.51 22.40 -12.92
CA ARG A 102 1.14 23.72 -13.13
C ARG A 102 2.04 23.75 -14.36
N GLN A 103 2.80 22.70 -14.61
CA GLN A 103 3.63 22.58 -15.83
C GLN A 103 2.80 22.52 -17.10
N ARG A 104 1.59 21.95 -17.05
CA ARG A 104 0.61 21.93 -18.13
C ARG A 104 -0.14 23.27 -18.31
N GLY A 105 0.18 24.29 -17.52
CA GLY A 105 -0.42 25.62 -17.60
C GLY A 105 -1.72 25.79 -16.82
N PHE A 106 -2.15 24.80 -16.03
CA PHE A 106 -3.27 24.99 -15.11
C PHE A 106 -2.86 25.96 -14.00
N LYS A 107 -3.49 27.13 -14.00
CA LYS A 107 -3.38 28.10 -12.91
C LYS A 107 -4.56 27.86 -11.96
N VAL A 108 -4.24 27.66 -10.69
CA VAL A 108 -5.24 27.72 -9.63
C VAL A 108 -5.70 29.18 -9.58
N ALA A 109 -7.02 29.40 -9.67
CA ALA A 109 -7.61 30.74 -9.54
C ALA A 109 -7.28 31.37 -8.19
#